data_AF-A0A919V003-F1
#
_entry.id   AF-A0A919V003-F1
#
_cell.length_a   1.000
_cell.length_b   1.000
_cell.length_c   1.000
_cell.angle_alpha   90.00
_cell.angle_beta   90.00
_cell.angle_gamma   90.00
#
_symmetry.space_group_name_H-M   'P 1'
#
loop_
_entity.id
_entity.type
_entity.pdbx_description
1 polymer ?
#
loop_
_entity_poly.entity_id
_entity_poly.type
_entity_poly.pdbx_seq_one_letter_code
_entity_poly.pdbx_strand_id
1 'polypeptide(L)'
;MEAGEKIRVLPVDSVAHLEGEIELPEVVILGSLTMYEVLYDATGILDGARRIDDRRVLDGCRAQLAELYDKGEDLLSYFDREIATLPPPIVTT
;
A
#
# COMPACT_ATOMS: atom_id res chain seq x y z
N MET A 1 20.09 -2.19 -10.64
CA MET A 1 18.87 -2.99 -10.45
C MET A 1 17.71 -2.22 -11.03
N GLU A 2 16.69 -2.89 -11.55
CA GLU A 2 15.41 -2.27 -11.90
C GLU A 2 14.36 -2.93 -11.03
N ALA A 3 13.53 -2.15 -10.33
CA ALA A 3 12.34 -2.68 -9.72
C ALA A 3 11.39 -3.01 -10.87
N GLY A 4 11.04 -4.29 -11.06
CA GLY A 4 10.19 -4.73 -12.17
C GLY A 4 8.83 -4.02 -12.24
N GLU A 5 8.45 -3.29 -11.18
CA GLU A 5 7.32 -2.39 -11.10
C GLU A 5 7.75 -1.03 -10.54
N LYS A 6 7.00 0.03 -10.86
CA LYS A 6 7.23 1.37 -10.32
C LYS A 6 6.62 1.49 -8.92
N ILE A 7 7.37 1.07 -7.91
CA ILE A 7 6.96 1.12 -6.50
C ILE A 7 7.44 2.44 -5.87
N ARG A 8 6.58 3.02 -5.03
CA ARG A 8 6.87 4.24 -4.28
C ARG A 8 6.79 3.97 -2.78
N VAL A 9 7.70 4.55 -2.02
CA VAL A 9 7.80 4.38 -0.56
C VAL A 9 7.42 5.69 0.12
N LEU A 10 6.58 5.61 1.16
CA LEU A 10 6.12 6.77 1.93
C LEU A 10 6.47 6.57 3.41
N PRO A 11 6.86 7.64 4.13
CA PRO A 11 6.93 7.57 5.59
C PRO A 11 5.51 7.49 6.18
N VAL A 12 5.37 6.82 7.32
CA VAL A 12 4.08 6.57 8.00
C VAL A 12 3.28 7.85 8.24
N ASP A 13 3.94 8.95 8.60
CA ASP A 13 3.28 10.23 8.84
C ASP A 13 2.58 10.81 7.60
N SER A 14 2.95 10.37 6.40
CA SER A 14 2.29 10.80 5.15
C SER A 14 0.88 10.23 5.01
N VAL A 15 0.56 9.15 5.71
CA VAL A 15 -0.74 8.46 5.63
C VAL A 15 -1.54 8.51 6.93
N ALA A 16 -0.93 8.90 8.05
CA ALA A 16 -1.59 8.96 9.36
C ALA A 16 -2.89 9.78 9.39
N HIS A 17 -2.99 10.85 8.59
CA HIS A 17 -4.21 11.67 8.48
C HIS A 17 -5.40 10.96 7.80
N LEU A 18 -5.15 9.80 7.20
CA LEU A 18 -6.14 8.97 6.51
C LEU A 18 -6.61 7.81 7.38
N GLU A 19 -5.87 7.49 8.44
CA GLU A 19 -6.26 6.50 9.44
C GLU A 19 -7.41 7.05 10.27
N GLY A 20 -8.39 6.18 10.54
CA GLY A 20 -9.57 6.51 11.35
C GLY A 20 -9.61 5.69 12.63
N GLU A 21 -10.80 5.25 13.04
CA GLU A 21 -10.95 4.24 14.10
C GLU A 21 -10.39 2.86 13.70
N ILE A 22 -10.18 2.66 12.40
CA ILE A 22 -9.60 1.46 11.79
C ILE A 22 -8.37 1.85 10.96
N GLU A 23 -7.45 0.90 10.87
CA GLU A 23 -6.26 0.98 10.01
C GLU A 23 -6.66 1.14 8.53
N LEU A 24 -5.75 1.68 7.72
CA LEU A 24 -5.98 1.80 6.29
C LEU A 24 -6.17 0.42 5.65
N PRO A 25 -7.23 0.24 4.84
CA PRO A 25 -7.48 -1.04 4.19
C PRO A 25 -6.45 -1.32 3.11
N GLU A 26 -6.14 -2.60 2.91
CA GLU A 26 -5.50 -3.04 1.67
C GLU A 26 -6.54 -3.05 0.55
N VAL A 27 -6.22 -2.42 -0.58
CA VAL A 27 -7.12 -2.31 -1.73
C VAL A 27 -6.46 -2.76 -3.03
N VAL A 28 -7.23 -3.44 -3.88
CA VAL A 28 -6.87 -3.83 -5.24
C VAL A 28 -7.80 -3.12 -6.21
N ILE A 29 -7.25 -2.30 -7.10
CA ILE A 29 -8.02 -1.53 -8.09
C ILE A 29 -7.83 -2.13 -9.48
N LEU A 30 -8.93 -2.58 -10.10
CA LEU A 30 -8.94 -3.10 -11.46
C LEU A 30 -9.43 -2.01 -12.43
N GLY A 31 -8.47 -1.22 -12.90
CA GLY A 31 -8.73 -0.12 -13.84
C GLY A 31 -9.60 0.96 -13.23
N SER A 32 -10.73 1.28 -13.87
CA SER A 32 -11.68 2.31 -13.43
C SER A 32 -13.06 1.75 -13.08
N LEU A 33 -13.22 0.43 -13.03
CA LEU A 33 -14.54 -0.22 -12.95
C LEU A 33 -14.82 -0.84 -11.59
N THR A 34 -13.82 -1.45 -10.96
CA THR A 34 -14.02 -2.16 -9.71
C THR A 34 -12.80 -2.00 -8.80
N MET A 35 -13.06 -1.88 -7.50
CA MET A 35 -12.09 -1.98 -6.43
C MET A 35 -12.46 -3.14 -5.51
N TYR A 36 -11.46 -3.77 -4.90
CA TYR A 36 -11.64 -4.76 -3.86
C TYR A 36 -10.89 -4.31 -2.61
N GLU A 37 -11.56 -4.33 -1.47
CA GLU A 37 -10.91 -4.27 -0.17
C GLU A 37 -10.60 -5.70 0.26
N VAL A 38 -9.32 -5.97 0.57
CA VAL A 38 -8.88 -7.27 1.06
C VAL A 38 -9.26 -7.37 2.53
N LEU A 39 -9.96 -8.45 2.89
CA LEU A 39 -10.42 -8.68 4.25
C LEU A 39 -9.50 -9.69 4.93
N TYR A 40 -9.13 -9.36 6.16
CA TYR A 40 -8.35 -10.23 7.03
C TYR A 40 -9.15 -10.52 8.30
N ASP A 41 -9.02 -11.74 8.82
CA ASP A 41 -9.54 -12.07 10.13
C ASP A 41 -8.70 -11.41 11.24
N ALA A 42 -9.12 -11.59 12.50
CA ALA A 42 -8.43 -11.01 13.66
C ALA A 42 -7.00 -11.54 13.86
N THR A 43 -6.59 -12.60 13.16
CA THR A 43 -5.23 -13.15 13.17
C THR A 43 -4.38 -12.69 11.98
N GLY A 44 -4.95 -11.86 11.10
CA GLY A 44 -4.29 -11.37 9.90
C GLY A 44 -4.31 -12.36 8.74
N ILE A 45 -5.15 -13.41 8.80
CA ILE A 45 -5.29 -14.37 7.69
C ILE A 45 -6.35 -13.85 6.71
N LEU A 46 -6.05 -13.98 5.41
CA LEU A 46 -6.96 -13.60 4.34
C LEU A 46 -8.32 -14.30 4.51
N ASP A 47 -9.37 -13.49 4.69
CA ASP A 47 -10.77 -13.91 4.84
C ASP A 47 -11.62 -13.52 3.62
N GLY A 48 -10.96 -13.15 2.52
CA GLY A 48 -11.56 -12.84 1.24
C GLY A 48 -11.45 -11.37 0.88
N ALA A 49 -12.45 -10.86 0.15
CA ALA A 49 -12.45 -9.47 -0.28
C ALA A 49 -13.88 -8.92 -0.47
N ARG A 50 -14.06 -7.62 -0.17
CA ARG A 50 -15.28 -6.88 -0.45
C ARG A 50 -15.17 -6.17 -1.79
N ARG A 51 -16.02 -6.55 -2.75
CA ARG A 51 -16.13 -5.86 -4.04
C ARG A 51 -16.83 -4.51 -3.89
N ILE A 52 -16.26 -3.47 -4.47
CA ILE A 52 -16.77 -2.10 -4.47
C ILE A 52 -16.88 -1.62 -5.92
N ASP A 53 -18.12 -1.38 -6.36
CA ASP A 53 -18.44 -0.85 -7.69
C ASP A 53 -18.96 0.59 -7.65
N ASP A 54 -19.03 1.22 -6.47
CA ASP A 54 -19.41 2.62 -6.34
C ASP A 54 -18.32 3.51 -6.95
N ARG A 55 -18.66 4.15 -8.08
CA ARG A 55 -17.73 5.01 -8.82
C ARG A 55 -17.22 6.20 -8.01
N ARG A 56 -18.02 6.76 -7.09
CA ARG A 56 -17.58 7.90 -6.27
C ARG A 56 -16.49 7.46 -5.31
N VAL A 57 -16.66 6.29 -4.70
CA VAL A 57 -15.66 5.70 -3.81
C VAL A 57 -14.39 5.35 -4.60
N LEU A 58 -14.54 4.71 -5.76
CA LEU A 58 -13.42 4.33 -6.61
C LEU A 58 -12.62 5.53 -7.10
N ASP A 59 -13.28 6.57 -7.60
CA ASP A 59 -12.61 7.75 -8.13
C ASP A 59 -11.93 8.56 -7.01
N GLY A 60 -12.57 8.67 -5.84
CA GLY A 60 -11.96 9.30 -4.66
C GLY A 60 -10.70 8.57 -4.19
N CYS A 61 -10.78 7.25 -4.04
CA CYS A 61 -9.63 6.43 -3.64
C CYS A 61 -8.49 6.52 -4.66
N ARG A 62 -8.79 6.47 -5.97
CA ARG A 62 -7.77 6.60 -7.02
C ARG A 62 -7.08 7.96 -7.02
N ALA A 63 -7.83 9.05 -6.81
CA ALA A 63 -7.24 10.39 -6.72
C ALA A 63 -6.28 10.48 -5.53
N GLN A 64 -6.70 9.97 -4.38
CA GLN A 64 -5.89 9.96 -3.17
C GLN A 64 -4.64 9.08 -3.29
N LEU A 65 -4.76 7.89 -3.88
CA LEU A 65 -3.62 7.02 -4.17
C LEU A 65 -2.64 7.66 -5.16
N ALA A 66 -3.12 8.37 -6.18
CA ALA A 66 -2.26 9.09 -7.11
C ALA A 66 -1.46 10.21 -6.39
N GLU A 67 -2.11 10.99 -5.52
CA GLU A 67 -1.44 12.01 -4.73
C GLU A 67 -0.39 11.42 -3.77
N LEU A 68 -0.68 10.28 -3.14
CA LEU A 68 0.28 9.57 -2.29
C LEU A 68 1.46 9.03 -3.11
N TYR A 69 1.17 8.43 -4.27
CA TYR A 69 2.19 7.87 -5.16
C TYR A 69 3.19 8.94 -5.63
N ASP A 70 2.70 10.13 -5.99
CA ASP A 70 3.52 11.25 -6.43
C ASP A 70 4.42 11.79 -5.30
N LYS A 71 3.96 11.72 -4.05
CA LYS A 71 4.73 12.14 -2.85
C LYS A 71 5.78 11.11 -2.44
N GLY A 72 5.57 9.83 -2.76
CA GLY A 72 6.48 8.76 -2.35
C GLY A 72 7.83 8.87 -3.02
N GLU A 73 8.88 8.36 -2.37
CA GLU A 73 10.20 8.23 -2.99
C GLU A 73 10.30 6.96 -3.83
N ASP A 74 11.29 6.90 -4.72
CA ASP A 74 11.57 5.70 -5.51
C ASP A 74 12.08 4.54 -4.65
N LEU A 75 11.58 3.33 -4.90
CA LEU A 75 11.94 2.15 -4.10
C LEU A 75 13.44 1.85 -4.09
N LEU A 76 14.15 1.98 -5.22
CA LEU A 76 15.58 1.66 -5.27
C LEU A 76 16.39 2.70 -4.50
N SER A 77 15.96 3.96 -4.55
CA SER A 77 16.55 5.02 -3.75
C SER A 77 16.39 4.77 -2.24
N TYR A 78 15.20 4.34 -1.81
CA TYR A 78 14.96 3.91 -0.42
C TYR A 78 15.80 2.69 -0.06
N PHE A 79 15.81 1.66 -0.92
CA PHE A 79 16.53 0.41 -0.69
C PHE A 79 18.02 0.64 -0.47
N ASP A 80 18.67 1.42 -1.34
CA ASP A 80 20.11 1.70 -1.25
C ASP A 80 20.45 2.46 0.05
N ARG A 81 19.56 3.36 0.50
CA ARG A 81 19.75 4.15 1.73
C ARG A 81 19.49 3.34 3.00
N GLU A 82 18.39 2.61 3.06
CA GLU A 82 17.87 2.03 4.31
C GLU A 82 18.12 0.53 4.45
N ILE A 83 18.18 -0.22 3.34
CA ILE A 83 18.14 -1.69 3.36
C ILE A 83 19.48 -2.30 2.96
N ALA A 84 20.14 -1.80 1.91
CA ALA A 84 21.35 -2.39 1.34
C ALA A 84 22.53 -2.48 2.34
N THR A 85 22.55 -1.62 3.36
CA THR A 85 23.59 -1.58 4.39
C THR A 85 23.27 -2.44 5.61
N LEU A 86 22.06 -2.99 5.72
CA LEU A 86 21.67 -3.81 6.87
C LEU A 86 22.40 -5.16 6.86
N PRO A 87 22.81 -5.69 8.02
CA PRO A 87 23.33 -7.04 8.09
C PRO A 87 22.25 -8.06 7.68
N PRO A 88 22.64 -9.26 7.20
CA PRO A 88 21.70 -10.33 6.93
C PRO A 88 20.77 -10.60 8.12
N PRO A 89 19.48 -10.90 7.91
CA PRO A 89 18.56 -11.23 8.99
C PRO A 89 19.08 -12.43 9.78
N ILE A 90 19.10 -12.31 11.10
CA ILE A 90 19.39 -13.45 11.98
C ILE A 90 18.10 -14.26 12.09
N VAL A 91 18.06 -15.42 11.45
CA VAL A 91 16.92 -16.34 11.58
C VAL A 91 17.08 -17.12 12.87
N THR A 92 16.37 -16.70 13.92
CA THR A 92 16.25 -17.50 15.15
C THR A 92 15.28 -18.65 14.86
N THR A 93 15.81 -19.88 14.87
CA THR A 93 15.03 -21.12 14.72
C THR A 93 14.44 -21.55 16.06
#